data_AF-A0A523QDN3-F1
#
_entry.id   AF-A0A523QDN3-F1
#
_cell.length_a   1.000
_cell.length_b   1.000
_cell.length_c   1.000
_cell.angle_alpha   90.00
_cell.angle_beta   90.00
_cell.angle_gamma   90.00
#
_symmetry.space_group_name_H-M   'P 1'
#
loop_
_entity.id
_entity.type
_entity.pdbx_description
1 polymer ?
#
loop_
_entity_poly.entity_id
_entity_poly.type
_entity_poly.pdbx_seq_one_letter_code
_entity_poly.pdbx_strand_id
1 'polypeptide(L)'
;MRVRMRGFASYTRLKDVLKLVLSRVKPLDSEMVSFEQALGRVDVVRVRVWSEADELLAEPIRVTGSSILSSMTHADGFFLIPEDVEGFEKGQTVELELYS
;
A
#
# COMPACT_ATOMS: atom_id res chain seq x y z
N MET A 1 -35.00 2.81 -4.95
CA MET A 1 -35.08 4.29 -5.08
C MET A 1 -33.93 4.76 -5.97
N ARG A 2 -34.17 5.51 -7.05
CA ARG A 2 -33.10 6.04 -7.91
C ARG A 2 -32.73 7.44 -7.45
N VAL A 3 -31.48 7.64 -7.06
CA VAL A 3 -30.92 8.92 -6.64
C VAL A 3 -29.99 9.44 -7.73
N ARG A 4 -30.12 10.72 -8.09
CA ARG A 4 -29.27 11.39 -9.07
C ARG A 4 -28.09 12.02 -8.34
N MET A 5 -26.87 11.60 -8.68
CA MET A 5 -25.63 12.12 -8.10
C MET A 5 -25.51 13.62 -8.39
N ARG A 6 -25.30 14.45 -7.35
CA ARG A 6 -25.12 15.92 -7.51
C ARG A 6 -23.73 16.28 -8.05
N GLY A 7 -22.84 15.29 -8.19
CA GLY A 7 -21.47 15.46 -8.67
C GLY A 7 -20.65 16.44 -7.81
N PHE A 8 -19.42 16.69 -8.25
CA PHE A 8 -18.62 17.84 -7.81
C PHE A 8 -18.97 19.05 -8.70
N ALA A 9 -18.84 20.29 -8.19
CA ALA A 9 -19.13 21.50 -8.98
C ALA A 9 -18.29 21.60 -10.26
N SER A 10 -17.10 20.99 -10.26
CA SER A 10 -16.29 20.74 -11.44
C SER A 10 -15.65 19.36 -11.34
N TYR A 11 -15.49 18.70 -12.49
CA TYR A 11 -14.81 17.42 -12.61
C TYR A 11 -13.57 17.60 -13.48
N THR A 12 -12.40 17.41 -12.87
CA THR A 12 -11.13 17.33 -13.59
C THR A 12 -10.73 15.87 -13.64
N ARG A 13 -10.45 15.34 -14.84
CA ARG A 13 -10.05 13.93 -14.96
C ARG A 13 -8.75 13.73 -14.17
N LEU A 14 -8.62 12.57 -13.54
CA LEU A 14 -7.43 12.22 -12.75
C LEU A 14 -6.12 12.48 -13.51
N LYS A 15 -6.10 12.20 -14.83
CA LYS A 15 -4.95 12.47 -15.71
C LYS A 15 -4.54 13.95 -15.73
N ASP A 16 -5.52 14.85 -15.78
CA ASP A 16 -5.28 16.29 -15.86
C ASP A 16 -4.84 16.85 -14.49
N VAL A 17 -5.41 16.33 -13.40
CA VAL A 17 -4.98 16.66 -12.03
C VAL A 17 -3.54 16.20 -11.79
N LEU A 18 -3.20 14.97 -12.18
CA LEU A 18 -1.84 14.45 -12.03
C LEU A 18 -0.83 15.29 -12.81
N LYS A 19 -1.17 15.75 -14.01
CA LYS A 19 -0.31 16.66 -14.80
C LYS A 19 -0.10 18.00 -14.08
N LEU A 20 -1.15 18.55 -13.46
CA LEU A 20 -1.06 19.80 -12.69
C LEU A 20 -0.18 19.63 -11.45
N VAL A 21 -0.36 18.54 -10.70
CA VAL A 21 0.43 18.25 -9.50
C VAL A 21 1.90 18.02 -9.88
N LEU A 22 2.17 17.07 -10.78
CA LEU A 22 3.52 16.68 -11.18
C LEU A 22 4.30 17.79 -11.92
N SER A 23 3.62 18.79 -12.48
CA SER A 23 4.30 19.99 -13.03
C SER A 23 4.75 20.99 -11.96
N ARG A 24 4.27 20.86 -10.72
CA ARG A 24 4.54 21.79 -9.61
C ARG A 24 5.32 21.16 -8.46
N VAL A 25 5.32 19.84 -8.34
CA VAL A 25 6.18 19.12 -7.40
C VAL A 25 7.37 18.51 -8.13
N LYS A 26 8.56 18.78 -7.59
CA LYS A 26 9.74 17.98 -7.90
C LYS A 26 9.62 16.70 -7.06
N PRO A 27 9.53 15.50 -7.66
CA PRO A 27 9.67 14.27 -6.89
C PRO A 27 11.00 14.38 -6.12
N LEU A 28 10.95 14.33 -4.79
CA LEU A 28 12.17 14.09 -4.03
C LEU A 28 12.64 12.69 -4.40
N ASP A 29 13.94 12.55 -4.69
CA ASP A 29 14.53 11.24 -4.91
C ASP A 29 14.17 10.32 -3.74
N SER A 30 13.89 9.06 -4.05
CA SER A 30 13.77 8.04 -3.02
C SER A 30 15.03 8.06 -2.17
N GLU A 31 14.89 8.39 -0.89
CA GLU A 31 15.99 8.33 0.07
C GLU A 31 16.34 6.87 0.30
N MET A 32 17.55 6.45 -0.12
CA MET A 32 18.15 5.24 0.43
C MET A 32 18.58 5.57 1.86
N VAL A 33 17.73 5.24 2.82
CA VAL A 33 18.06 5.26 4.24
C VAL A 33 19.00 4.08 4.54
N SER A 34 20.01 4.32 5.39
CA SER A 34 20.91 3.24 5.81
C SER A 34 20.16 2.21 6.65
N PHE A 35 20.70 1.00 6.71
CA PHE A 35 20.13 -0.10 7.50
C PHE A 35 19.94 0.31 8.98
N GLU A 36 20.84 1.13 9.53
CA GLU A 36 20.72 1.66 10.91
C GLU A 36 19.61 2.71 11.07
N GLN A 37 19.17 3.37 10.00
CA GLN A 37 18.08 4.35 10.04
C GLN A 37 16.68 3.72 9.87
N ALA A 38 16.63 2.46 9.38
CA ALA A 38 15.41 1.65 9.33
C ALA A 38 15.15 0.94 10.67
N LEU A 39 16.20 0.59 11.42
CA LEU A 39 16.13 0.06 12.78
C LEU A 39 15.39 1.04 13.72
N GLY A 40 14.30 0.56 14.34
CA GLY A 40 13.41 1.34 15.19
C GLY A 40 12.07 1.75 14.55
N ARG A 41 11.74 1.23 13.36
CA ARG A 41 10.44 1.44 12.70
C ARG A 41 9.74 0.10 12.48
N VAL A 42 8.46 0.06 12.79
CA VAL A 42 7.57 -1.04 12.42
C VAL A 42 7.03 -0.76 11.03
N ASP A 43 7.26 -1.68 10.11
CA ASP A 43 6.75 -1.58 8.73
C ASP A 43 5.41 -2.28 8.59
N VAL A 44 4.48 -1.62 7.88
CA VAL A 44 3.16 -2.17 7.57
C VAL A 44 3.16 -2.69 6.13
N VAL A 45 3.08 -4.01 5.97
CA VAL A 45 3.05 -4.65 4.66
C VAL A 45 1.61 -5.02 4.31
N ARG A 46 1.05 -4.32 3.32
CA ARG A 46 -0.28 -4.61 2.77
C ARG A 46 -0.22 -5.84 1.88
N VAL A 47 -1.20 -6.72 1.99
CA VAL A 47 -1.24 -8.00 1.27
C VAL A 47 -2.57 -8.23 0.55
N ARG A 48 -2.51 -9.00 -0.52
CA ARG A 48 -3.68 -9.69 -1.09
C ARG A 48 -3.68 -11.13 -0.57
N VAL A 49 -4.86 -11.65 -0.25
CA VAL A 49 -5.05 -12.98 0.33
C VAL A 49 -5.98 -13.80 -0.57
N TRP A 50 -5.65 -15.07 -0.79
CA TRP A 50 -6.52 -16.01 -1.48
C TRP A 50 -6.37 -17.41 -0.91
N SER A 51 -7.34 -18.28 -1.20
CA SER A 51 -7.26 -19.69 -0.85
C SER A 51 -6.93 -20.54 -2.07
N GLU A 52 -6.00 -21.48 -1.90
CA GLU A 52 -5.58 -22.45 -2.91
C GLU A 52 -5.34 -23.81 -2.23
N ALA A 53 -5.94 -24.88 -2.76
CA ALA A 53 -5.76 -26.24 -2.22
C ALA A 53 -5.94 -26.39 -0.69
N ASP A 54 -6.97 -25.73 -0.13
CA ASP A 54 -7.26 -25.65 1.32
C ASP A 54 -6.22 -24.90 2.17
N GLU A 55 -5.25 -24.22 1.55
CA GLU A 55 -4.31 -23.32 2.21
C GLU A 55 -4.67 -21.86 1.95
N LEU A 56 -4.33 -20.98 2.90
CA LEU A 56 -4.47 -19.53 2.77
C LEU A 56 -3.12 -18.93 2.40
N LEU A 57 -3.05 -18.30 1.24
CA LEU A 57 -1.84 -17.69 0.69
C LEU A 57 -1.95 -16.17 0.71
N ALA A 58 -0.82 -15.49 0.88
CA ALA A 58 -0.75 -14.04 0.88
C ALA A 58 0.43 -13.54 0.05
N GLU A 59 0.20 -12.47 -0.74
CA GLU A 59 1.24 -11.77 -1.50
C GLU A 59 1.33 -10.29 -1.09
N PRO A 60 2.54 -9.73 -0.89
CA PRO A 60 2.70 -8.31 -0.66
C PRO A 60 2.27 -7.47 -1.87
N ILE A 61 1.42 -6.47 -1.63
CA ILE A 61 1.10 -5.44 -2.62
C ILE A 61 2.20 -4.38 -2.51
N ARG A 62 3.21 -4.52 -3.40
CA ARG A 62 4.38 -3.65 -3.60
C ARG A 62 4.48 -2.48 -2.61
N VAL A 63 5.43 -2.61 -1.69
CA VAL A 63 5.58 -1.79 -0.47
C VAL A 63 6.16 -0.39 -0.75
N THR A 64 6.69 -0.11 -1.94
CA THR A 64 7.33 1.17 -2.26
C THR A 64 6.31 2.24 -2.64
N GLY A 65 6.30 3.34 -1.88
CA GLY A 65 5.43 4.50 -2.08
C GLY A 65 4.30 4.56 -1.05
N SER A 66 4.58 5.16 0.11
CA SER A 66 3.59 5.47 1.15
C SER A 66 2.46 6.39 0.64
N SER A 67 2.71 7.13 -0.45
CA SER A 67 1.75 8.00 -1.13
C SER A 67 0.79 7.26 -2.08
N ILE A 68 0.98 5.95 -2.30
CA ILE A 68 0.12 5.15 -3.18
C ILE A 68 -1.09 4.68 -2.38
N LEU A 69 -2.14 5.51 -2.33
CA LEU A 69 -3.39 5.16 -1.64
C LEU A 69 -4.14 4.01 -2.32
N SER A 70 -3.93 3.79 -3.62
CA SER A 70 -4.57 2.69 -4.36
C SER A 70 -4.16 1.31 -3.86
N SER A 71 -3.03 1.15 -3.16
CA SER A 71 -2.70 -0.15 -2.57
C SER A 71 -3.51 -0.46 -1.32
N MET A 72 -4.13 0.52 -0.65
CA MET A 72 -5.11 0.24 0.42
C MET A 72 -6.38 -0.38 -0.13
N THR A 73 -6.85 0.06 -1.30
CA THR A 73 -8.10 -0.45 -1.91
C THR A 73 -7.94 -1.82 -2.57
N HIS A 74 -6.71 -2.24 -2.86
CA HIS A 74 -6.43 -3.54 -3.47
C HIS A 74 -5.98 -4.60 -2.47
N ALA A 75 -5.77 -4.21 -1.22
CA ALA A 75 -5.32 -5.09 -0.15
C ALA A 75 -6.53 -5.68 0.58
N ASP A 76 -6.38 -6.94 0.98
CA ASP A 76 -7.36 -7.65 1.81
C ASP A 76 -6.97 -7.56 3.30
N GLY A 77 -5.70 -7.22 3.58
CA GLY A 77 -5.20 -7.05 4.94
C GLY A 77 -3.77 -6.51 4.98
N PHE A 78 -3.13 -6.63 6.13
CA PHE A 78 -1.72 -6.31 6.33
C PHE A 78 -1.07 -7.19 7.41
N PHE A 79 0.26 -7.20 7.45
CA PHE A 79 1.03 -7.66 8.60
C PHE A 79 2.09 -6.63 8.99
N LEU A 80 2.63 -6.80 10.20
CA LEU A 80 3.67 -5.95 10.74
C LEU A 80 5.03 -6.64 10.61
N ILE A 81 6.03 -5.91 10.15
CA ILE A 81 7.44 -6.30 10.30
C ILE A 81 7.95 -5.60 11.56
N PRO A 82 8.29 -6.34 12.63
CA PRO A 82 8.90 -5.77 13.82
C PRO A 82 10.20 -5.03 13.51
N GLU A 83 10.55 -4.07 14.37
CA GLU A 83 11.72 -3.20 14.17
C GLU A 83 13.07 -3.93 14.16
N ASP A 84 13.12 -5.14 14.72
CA ASP A 84 14.27 -6.03 14.83
C ASP A 84 14.28 -7.14 13.77
N VAL A 85 13.31 -7.14 12.85
CA VAL A 85 13.17 -8.13 11.78
C VAL A 85 13.47 -7.49 10.42
N GLU A 86 14.50 -8.00 9.75
CA GLU A 86 14.94 -7.49 8.43
C GLU A 86 13.91 -7.77 7.32
N GLY A 87 13.14 -8.84 7.45
CA GLY A 87 12.11 -9.22 6.50
C GLY A 87 11.71 -10.68 6.66
N PHE A 88 10.76 -11.10 5.81
CA PHE A 88 10.27 -12.46 5.78
C PHE A 88 10.70 -13.17 4.50
N GLU A 89 11.14 -14.42 4.62
CA GLU A 89 11.43 -15.27 3.47
C GLU A 89 10.15 -15.86 2.88
N LYS A 90 10.22 -16.22 1.59
CA LYS A 90 9.12 -16.90 0.91
C LYS A 90 8.78 -18.21 1.63
N GLY A 91 7.50 -18.39 1.94
CA GLY A 91 6.99 -19.60 2.60
C GLY A 91 6.99 -19.53 4.13
N GLN A 92 7.46 -18.43 4.72
CA GLN A 92 7.24 -18.19 6.14
C GLN A 92 5.77 -17.85 6.41
N THR A 93 5.24 -18.41 7.50
CA THR A 93 3.90 -18.09 8.00
C THR A 93 3.95 -16.76 8.74
N VAL A 94 2.97 -15.90 8.45
CA VAL A 94 2.81 -14.58 9.08
C VAL A 94 1.39 -14.43 9.60
N GLU A 95 1.22 -13.66 10.67
CA GLU A 95 -0.10 -13.27 11.16
C GLU A 95 -0.61 -12.05 10.38
N LEU A 96 -1.85 -12.13 9.91
CA LEU A 96 -2.49 -11.08 9.12
C LEU A 96 -3.65 -10.44 9.89
N GLU A 97 -3.73 -9.12 9.80
CA GLU A 97 -4.91 -8.34 10.13
C GLU A 97 -5.71 -8.09 8.85
N LEU A 98 -6.91 -8.68 8.74
CA LEU A 98 -7.77 -8.53 7.58
C LEU A 98 -8.63 -7.26 7.67
N TYR A 99 -8.84 -6.61 6.54
CA TYR A 99 -9.81 -5.52 6.44
C TYR A 99 -11.24 -6.07 6.38
N SER A 100 -12.20 -5.34 6.99
CA SER A 100 -13.63 -5.67 7.00
C SER A 100 -14.40 -5.04 5.84
#